data_AF-X1F7K7-F1
#
_entry.id   AF-X1F7K7-F1
#
_cell.length_a   1.000
_cell.length_b   1.000
_cell.length_c   1.000
_cell.angle_alpha   90.00
_cell.angle_beta   90.00
_cell.angle_gamma   90.00
#
_symmetry.space_group_name_H-M   'P 1'
#
loop_
_entity.id
_entity.type
_entity.pdbx_description
1 polymer ?
#
loop_
_entity_poly.entity_id
_entity_poly.type
_entity_poly.pdbx_seq_one_letter_code
_entity_poly.pdbx_strand_id
1 'polypeptide(L)' 'LREFNQGIIALSGCIAGEIPKCIILDKIKSAKKILEEYIDIFGKNNFFLELQDSG' A
#
# COMPACT_ATOMS: atom_id res chain seq x y z
N LEU A 1 -3.93 -11.50 -5.91
CA LEU A 1 -4.00 -11.00 -4.52
C LEU A 1 -5.28 -11.44 -3.83
N ARG A 2 -6.47 -11.19 -4.40
CA ARG A 2 -7.76 -11.56 -3.78
C ARG A 2 -7.97 -13.05 -3.51
N GLU A 3 -7.50 -13.94 -4.37
CA GLU A 3 -7.74 -15.39 -4.23
C GLU A 3 -6.92 -16.05 -3.11
N PHE A 4 -5.72 -15.51 -2.83
CA PHE A 4 -4.76 -16.11 -1.88
C PHE A 4 -4.26 -15.09 -0.85
N ASN A 5 -5.14 -14.23 -0.33
CA ASN A 5 -4.77 -13.19 0.64
C ASN A 5 -4.74 -13.67 2.10
N GLN A 6 -5.38 -14.81 2.40
CA GLN A 6 -5.59 -15.23 3.78
C GLN A 6 -4.26 -15.51 4.49
N GLY A 7 -4.05 -14.85 5.64
CA GLY A 7 -2.84 -14.99 6.44
C GLY A 7 -1.62 -14.22 5.94
N ILE A 8 -1.77 -13.39 4.88
CA ILE A 8 -0.68 -12.56 4.35
C ILE A 8 -0.72 -11.18 4.99
N ILE A 9 0.43 -10.71 5.46
CA ILE A 9 0.68 -9.31 5.79
C ILE A 9 1.31 -8.63 4.56
N ALA A 10 0.74 -7.50 4.15
CA ALA A 10 1.22 -6.69 3.04
C ALA A 10 1.67 -5.30 3.53
N LEU A 11 2.66 -4.73 2.83
CA LEU A 11 3.25 -3.43 3.09
C LEU A 11 3.06 -2.51 1.88
N SER A 12 3.12 -1.19 2.07
CA SER A 12 2.97 -0.21 0.97
C SER A 12 4.12 -0.22 -0.04
N GLY A 13 5.22 -0.91 0.25
CA GLY A 13 6.39 -1.04 -0.61
C GLY A 13 7.38 0.11 -0.46
N CYS A 14 8.51 -0.03 -1.16
CA CYS A 14 9.55 0.99 -1.23
C CYS A 14 9.14 2.20 -2.07
N ILE A 15 10.07 3.13 -2.33
CA ILE A 15 9.83 4.36 -3.09
C ILE A 15 9.26 4.14 -4.50
N ALA A 16 9.50 2.97 -5.10
CA ALA A 16 8.95 2.58 -6.40
C ALA A 16 7.55 1.94 -6.32
N GLY A 17 7.05 1.67 -5.11
CA GLY A 17 5.73 1.11 -4.86
C GLY A 17 4.60 2.05 -5.28
N GLU A 18 3.42 1.51 -5.53
CA GLU A 18 2.30 2.25 -6.13
C GLU A 18 1.85 3.44 -5.27
N ILE A 19 1.72 3.26 -3.96
CA ILE A 19 1.30 4.31 -3.03
C ILE A 19 2.38 5.39 -2.89
N PRO A 20 3.65 5.08 -2.54
CA PRO A 20 4.71 6.10 -2.48
C PRO A 20 4.88 6.86 -3.80
N LYS A 21 4.86 6.16 -4.94
CA LYS A 21 4.96 6.79 -6.27
C LYS A 21 3.82 7.75 -6.55
N CYS A 22 2.58 7.42 -6.16
CA CYS A 22 1.46 8.35 -6.29
C CYS A 22 1.64 9.60 -5.42
N ILE A 23 2.14 9.44 -4.20
CA ILE A 23 2.39 10.56 -3.28
C ILE A 23 3.46 11.49 -3.86
N ILE A 24 4.58 10.95 -4.36
CA ILE A 24 5.68 11.73 -4.98
C ILE A 24 5.20 12.52 -6.20
N LEU A 25 4.22 12.02 -6.93
CA LEU A 25 3.63 12.68 -8.10
C LEU A 25 2.45 13.61 -7.75
N ASP A 26 2.25 13.96 -6.47
CA ASP A 26 1.12 14.75 -5.96
C ASP A 26 -0.28 14.16 -6.28
N LYS A 27 -0.36 12.85 -6.55
CA LYS A 27 -1.61 12.13 -6.88
C LYS A 27 -2.25 11.51 -5.64
N ILE A 28 -2.50 12.34 -4.62
CA ILE A 28 -3.03 11.87 -3.32
C ILE A 28 -4.37 11.12 -3.42
N LYS A 29 -5.27 11.56 -4.31
CA LYS A 29 -6.55 10.85 -4.54
C LYS A 29 -6.33 9.42 -5.05
N SER A 30 -5.37 9.23 -5.95
CA SER A 30 -5.02 7.90 -6.47
C SER A 30 -4.36 7.05 -5.39
N ALA A 31 -3.43 7.62 -4.62
CA ALA A 31 -2.79 6.93 -3.49
C ALA A 31 -3.84 6.41 -2.50
N LYS A 32 -4.84 7.23 -2.16
CA LYS A 32 -5.94 6.83 -1.27
C LYS A 32 -6.78 5.68 -1.83
N LYS A 33 -7.11 5.73 -3.13
CA LYS A 33 -7.88 4.65 -3.77
C LYS A 33 -7.13 3.31 -3.74
N ILE A 34 -5.83 3.33 -3.99
CA ILE A 34 -4.98 2.12 -3.95
C ILE A 34 -4.85 1.60 -2.51
N LEU A 35 -4.69 2.49 -1.54
CA LEU A 35 -4.70 2.14 -0.11
C LEU A 35 -6.01 1.46 0.30
N GLU A 36 -7.15 2.01 -0.11
CA GLU A 36 -8.47 1.43 0.15
C GLU A 36 -8.61 0.04 -0.50
N GLU A 37 -8.11 -0.14 -1.72
CA GLU A 37 -8.10 -1.44 -2.40
C GLU A 37 -7.24 -2.47 -1.65
N TYR A 38 -6.03 -2.12 -1.20
CA TYR A 38 -5.21 -3.06 -0.43
C TYR A 38 -5.79 -3.38 0.94
N ILE A 39 -6.41 -2.41 1.62
CA ILE A 39 -7.15 -2.67 2.87
C ILE A 39 -8.32 -3.62 2.61
N ASP A 40 -9.03 -3.49 1.50
CA ASP A 40 -10.12 -4.40 1.11
C ASP A 40 -9.61 -5.81 0.80
N ILE A 41 -8.41 -5.93 0.20
CA ILE A 41 -7.81 -7.23 -0.15
C ILE A 41 -7.23 -7.95 1.06
N PHE A 42 -6.44 -7.27 1.89
CA PHE A 42 -5.67 -7.89 2.97
C PHE A 42 -6.32 -7.73 4.35
N GLY A 43 -7.19 -6.74 4.50
CA GLY A 43 -7.80 -6.36 5.77
C GLY A 43 -7.01 -5.27 6.48
N LYS A 44 -7.73 -4.41 7.22
CA LYS A 44 -7.16 -3.25 7.93
C LYS A 44 -6.05 -3.60 8.93
N ASN A 45 -6.04 -4.83 9.44
CA ASN A 45 -5.03 -5.31 10.41
C ASN A 45 -3.86 -6.05 9.76
N ASN A 46 -3.89 -6.27 8.44
CA ASN A 46 -2.83 -6.98 7.70
C ASN A 46 -2.21 -6.13 6.58
N PHE A 47 -2.56 -4.85 6.49
CA PHE A 47 -1.90 -3.90 5.58
C PHE A 47 -1.29 -2.75 6.37
N PHE A 48 -0.01 -2.46 6.13
CA PHE A 48 0.74 -1.43 6.84
C PHE A 48 1.43 -0.46 5.88
N LEU A 49 1.52 0.80 6.29
CA LEU A 49 2.36 1.78 5.62
C LEU A 49 3.82 1.49 5.98
N GLU A 50 4.61 1.22 4.96
CA GLU A 50 6.04 0.99 5.06
C GLU A 50 6.77 2.34 5.11
N LEU A 51 7.60 2.52 6.12
CA LEU A 51 8.50 3.66 6.21
C LEU A 51 9.92 3.15 5.99
N GLN A 52 10.58 3.72 4.99
CA GLN A 52 11.98 3.47 4.67
C GLN A 52 12.69 4.83 4.61
N ASP A 53 13.84 4.91 5.26
CA ASP A 53 14.72 6.08 5.22
C ASP A 53 16.12 5.63 4.81
N SER A 54 16.66 6.25 3.77
CA SER A 54 17.98 5.94 3.21
C SER A 54 18.98 7.08 3.43
N GLY A 55 18.62 8.13 4.17
CA GLY A 55 19.48 9.28 4.50
C GLY A 55 19.26 10.51 3.64
#